data_AF-A0AAE3QJZ1-F1
#
_entry.id   AF-A0AAE3QJZ1-F1
#
_cell.length_a   1.000
_cell.length_b   1.000
_cell.length_c   1.000
_cell.angle_alpha   90.00
_cell.angle_beta   90.00
_cell.angle_gamma   90.00
#
_symmetry.space_group_name_H-M   'P 1'
#
loop_
_entity.id
_entity.type
_entity.pdbx_description
1 polymer ?
#
loop_
_entity_poly.entity_id
_entity_poly.type
_entity_poly.pdbx_seq_one_letter_code
_entity_poly.pdbx_strand_id
1 'polypeptide(L)'
;MITCILSCQPKEDPHNIVEKELVPVNSDSLSNARTLASLSAFTQTEHDVVTEILKDTIIPDTLVDLKTLVARIAKSNRIESSHIGRAGSLSDQWVRSEQLKKIAPTTILISLTNHKNAVVRCYAFQALAYRHHQAMFTILLNHLSDTTKINIQSGCLGMQQRTGDFFIHTVVQDDKDMYTLTTKEHATLDSILLYDDKIILDSRYAILWKMNPIAKYYPRIRYLAHYRKNTAALFALAKYQKQTDKKLIASFFNDPDTQADALYAVREFPDPDFYPYVKKVFEQEWKEKLYDYSKWRICYQVLAQYPNDETMEIFKRTLLVKDEFRYETLCQYLLVAIKKYPNELYKPIETRIKLPDYQLQEVNEEIASEF
;
A
#
# COMPACT_ATOMS: atom_id res chain seq x y z
N MET A 1 -33.08 62.77 -2.06
CA MET A 1 -34.09 61.71 -2.06
C MET A 1 -33.38 60.42 -2.49
N ILE A 2 -33.07 59.48 -1.58
CA ILE A 2 -33.93 58.34 -1.15
C ILE A 2 -34.06 57.36 -2.33
N THR A 3 -33.72 56.05 -2.36
CA THR A 3 -33.33 54.97 -1.42
C THR A 3 -32.97 53.75 -2.32
N CYS A 4 -31.82 53.07 -2.18
CA CYS A 4 -31.60 51.75 -1.55
C CYS A 4 -32.37 50.50 -2.11
N ILE A 5 -31.59 49.43 -2.42
CA ILE A 5 -31.74 48.00 -1.99
C ILE A 5 -32.21 46.87 -2.96
N LEU A 6 -31.27 45.90 -3.13
CA LEU A 6 -31.31 44.40 -3.19
C LEU A 6 -32.16 43.59 -4.20
N SER A 7 -31.50 42.68 -4.94
CA SER A 7 -31.43 41.21 -4.69
C SER A 7 -31.53 40.29 -5.94
N CYS A 8 -30.69 39.25 -5.89
CA CYS A 8 -30.88 37.85 -6.31
C CYS A 8 -31.28 37.49 -7.76
N GLN A 9 -30.36 36.81 -8.44
CA GLN A 9 -30.64 35.91 -9.58
C GLN A 9 -30.81 34.46 -9.11
N PRO A 10 -31.66 33.64 -9.76
CA PRO A 10 -31.69 32.20 -9.55
C PRO A 10 -30.71 31.46 -10.47
N LYS A 11 -30.16 30.37 -9.92
CA LYS A 11 -29.41 29.30 -10.60
C LYS A 11 -30.35 28.42 -11.41
N GLU A 12 -29.89 27.90 -12.55
CA GLU A 12 -30.24 26.56 -13.02
C GLU A 12 -29.19 26.02 -14.03
N ASP A 13 -29.23 24.70 -14.17
CA ASP A 13 -28.18 23.69 -14.35
C ASP A 13 -27.92 23.32 -15.83
N PRO A 14 -26.69 22.98 -16.27
CA PRO A 14 -26.48 22.32 -17.56
C PRO A 14 -25.88 20.91 -17.36
N HIS A 15 -26.73 19.96 -16.95
CA HIS A 15 -26.57 18.55 -17.31
C HIS A 15 -27.30 18.28 -18.64
N ASN A 16 -26.61 18.44 -19.77
CA ASN A 16 -26.76 17.60 -20.97
C ASN A 16 -25.86 18.06 -22.11
N ILE A 17 -25.56 17.15 -23.05
CA ILE A 17 -24.81 17.30 -24.33
C ILE A 17 -23.32 16.91 -24.16
N VAL A 18 -22.73 15.90 -24.83
CA VAL A 18 -23.14 14.96 -25.89
C VAL A 18 -22.17 13.76 -25.87
N GLU A 19 -22.72 12.55 -26.02
CA GLU A 19 -22.00 11.32 -26.39
C GLU A 19 -21.60 11.35 -27.87
N LYS A 20 -20.34 11.04 -28.18
CA LYS A 20 -19.76 10.55 -29.46
C LYS A 20 -18.24 10.72 -29.36
N GLU A 21 -17.33 9.77 -29.56
CA GLU A 21 -17.32 8.43 -30.15
C GLU A 21 -16.26 7.62 -29.38
N LEU A 22 -16.56 6.38 -29.00
CA LEU A 22 -15.54 5.39 -28.64
C LEU A 22 -15.68 4.21 -29.60
N VAL A 23 -14.62 4.01 -30.38
CA VAL A 23 -14.40 2.89 -31.30
C VAL A 23 -14.51 1.57 -30.51
N PRO A 24 -15.24 0.56 -31.01
CA PRO A 24 -15.44 -0.68 -30.27
C PRO A 24 -14.17 -1.52 -30.31
N VAL A 25 -13.64 -1.85 -29.13
CA VAL A 25 -12.64 -2.92 -28.98
C VAL A 25 -13.39 -4.23 -28.78
N ASN A 26 -13.08 -5.20 -29.64
CA ASN A 26 -13.65 -6.55 -29.71
C ASN A 26 -14.07 -7.15 -28.36
N SER A 27 -15.35 -7.50 -28.26
CA SER A 27 -16.05 -8.01 -27.08
C SER A 27 -15.97 -9.54 -26.88
N ASP A 28 -14.84 -10.16 -27.23
CA ASP A 28 -14.67 -11.63 -27.11
C ASP A 28 -13.98 -12.08 -25.81
N SER A 29 -13.82 -11.20 -24.82
CA SER A 29 -13.32 -11.56 -23.49
C SER A 29 -14.35 -11.46 -22.35
N LEU A 30 -15.61 -11.08 -22.67
CA LEU A 30 -16.67 -10.85 -21.67
C LEU A 30 -17.79 -11.91 -21.69
N SER A 31 -17.74 -12.90 -22.58
CA SER A 31 -18.72 -14.00 -22.63
C SER A 31 -18.54 -15.06 -21.54
N ASN A 32 -17.38 -15.11 -20.87
CA ASN A 32 -17.14 -16.05 -19.76
C ASN A 32 -17.54 -15.52 -18.37
N ALA A 33 -17.98 -14.26 -18.27
CA ALA A 33 -18.40 -13.67 -16.99
C ALA A 33 -19.89 -13.89 -16.65
N ARG A 34 -20.71 -14.36 -17.60
CA ARG A 34 -22.14 -14.62 -17.39
C ARG A 34 -22.49 -16.00 -16.85
N THR A 35 -21.49 -16.87 -16.65
CA THR A 35 -21.66 -18.18 -15.99
C THR A 35 -21.27 -18.14 -14.50
N LEU A 36 -20.91 -16.98 -13.95
CA LEU A 36 -20.37 -16.87 -12.58
C LEU A 36 -21.34 -16.24 -11.55
N ALA A 37 -22.60 -16.03 -11.93
CA ALA A 37 -23.62 -15.44 -11.06
C ALA A 37 -24.56 -16.47 -10.38
N SER A 38 -24.29 -17.78 -10.48
CA SER A 38 -25.18 -18.82 -9.92
C SER A 38 -24.59 -19.60 -8.73
N LEU A 39 -23.51 -19.14 -8.10
CA LEU A 39 -22.87 -19.86 -6.99
C LEU A 39 -22.87 -19.11 -5.64
N SER A 40 -23.65 -18.04 -5.49
CA SER A 40 -23.70 -17.25 -4.24
C SER A 40 -24.88 -17.58 -3.33
N ALA A 41 -25.41 -18.80 -3.35
CA ALA A 41 -26.46 -19.21 -2.41
C ALA A 41 -26.24 -20.64 -1.93
N PHE A 42 -25.41 -20.83 -0.91
CA PHE A 42 -25.38 -22.08 -0.15
C PHE A 42 -24.90 -21.87 1.29
N THR A 43 -25.85 -21.59 2.19
CA THR A 43 -25.68 -21.81 3.63
C THR A 43 -26.09 -23.24 3.98
N GLN A 44 -25.39 -23.86 4.95
CA GLN A 44 -25.54 -25.24 5.47
C GLN A 44 -24.83 -26.36 4.69
N THR A 45 -24.50 -26.18 3.40
CA THR A 45 -24.03 -27.27 2.52
C THR A 45 -22.50 -27.49 2.51
N GLU A 46 -21.72 -26.57 3.10
CA GLU A 46 -20.25 -26.69 3.19
C GLU A 46 -19.78 -27.84 4.09
N HIS A 47 -20.58 -28.19 5.12
CA HIS A 47 -20.28 -29.31 6.02
C HIS A 47 -20.46 -30.67 5.32
N ASP A 48 -21.39 -30.75 4.37
CA ASP A 48 -21.73 -31.98 3.66
C ASP A 48 -20.78 -32.22 2.49
N VAL A 49 -20.43 -31.17 1.73
CA VAL A 49 -19.47 -31.27 0.61
C VAL A 49 -18.07 -31.66 1.08
N VAL A 50 -17.59 -31.10 2.21
CA VAL A 50 -16.32 -31.51 2.82
C VAL A 50 -16.42 -32.98 3.23
N THR A 51 -17.51 -33.38 3.90
CA THR A 51 -17.68 -34.76 4.39
C THR A 51 -17.81 -35.79 3.27
N GLU A 52 -18.34 -35.43 2.10
CA GLU A 52 -18.52 -36.31 0.95
C GLU A 52 -17.23 -36.50 0.13
N ILE A 53 -16.47 -35.43 -0.12
CA ILE A 53 -15.13 -35.50 -0.76
C ILE A 53 -14.14 -36.31 0.09
N LEU A 54 -14.36 -36.37 1.40
CA LEU A 54 -13.48 -37.02 2.38
C LEU A 54 -13.68 -38.54 2.53
N LYS A 55 -14.80 -39.10 2.07
CA LYS A 55 -15.11 -40.53 2.29
C LYS A 55 -14.27 -41.47 1.43
N ASP A 56 -13.78 -41.01 0.28
CA ASP A 56 -13.19 -41.88 -0.73
C ASP A 56 -11.65 -41.91 -0.73
N THR A 57 -10.96 -41.27 0.22
CA THR A 57 -9.49 -41.15 0.14
C THR A 57 -8.72 -41.15 1.47
N ILE A 58 -9.38 -41.19 2.63
CA ILE A 58 -8.70 -40.97 3.93
C ILE A 58 -9.22 -41.88 5.05
N ILE A 59 -8.30 -42.36 5.90
CA ILE A 59 -8.61 -43.17 7.09
C ILE A 59 -9.42 -42.31 8.09
N PRO A 60 -10.59 -42.77 8.59
CA PRO A 60 -11.49 -42.00 9.45
C PRO A 60 -10.85 -41.31 10.66
N ASP A 61 -9.86 -41.94 11.30
CA ASP A 61 -9.18 -41.38 12.48
C ASP A 61 -8.38 -40.12 12.14
N THR A 62 -7.68 -40.13 10.99
CA THR A 62 -6.92 -38.96 10.52
C THR A 62 -7.84 -37.78 10.14
N LEU A 63 -9.10 -38.07 9.81
CA LEU A 63 -10.08 -37.04 9.52
C LEU A 63 -10.59 -36.34 10.81
N VAL A 64 -10.80 -37.09 11.89
CA VAL A 64 -11.16 -36.51 13.20
C VAL A 64 -10.05 -35.60 13.71
N ASP A 65 -8.79 -36.00 13.50
CA ASP A 65 -7.62 -35.20 13.86
C ASP A 65 -7.53 -33.91 13.04
N LEU A 66 -7.77 -33.98 11.72
CA LEU A 66 -7.74 -32.80 10.85
C LEU A 66 -8.83 -31.78 11.19
N LYS A 67 -10.07 -32.23 11.45
CA LYS A 67 -11.16 -31.34 11.88
C LYS A 67 -10.83 -30.63 13.18
N THR A 68 -10.26 -31.37 14.14
CA THR A 68 -9.83 -30.81 15.42
C THR A 68 -8.69 -29.80 15.26
N LEU A 69 -7.73 -30.09 14.37
CA LEU A 69 -6.63 -29.18 14.05
C LEU A 69 -7.14 -27.86 13.44
N VAL A 70 -8.02 -27.93 12.44
CA VAL A 70 -8.63 -26.74 11.81
C VAL A 70 -9.41 -25.92 12.84
N ALA A 71 -10.18 -26.57 13.73
CA ALA A 71 -10.90 -25.87 14.78
C ALA A 71 -9.96 -25.15 15.76
N ARG A 72 -8.81 -25.74 16.10
CA ARG A 72 -7.79 -25.11 16.96
C ARG A 72 -7.13 -23.92 16.28
N ILE A 73 -6.80 -24.03 14.99
CA ILE A 73 -6.28 -22.92 14.18
C ILE A 73 -7.29 -21.77 14.17
N ALA A 74 -8.55 -22.06 13.87
CA ALA A 74 -9.64 -21.09 13.83
C ALA A 74 -9.88 -20.44 15.20
N LYS A 75 -9.76 -21.20 16.31
CA LYS A 75 -9.91 -20.69 17.66
C LYS A 75 -8.82 -19.70 18.05
N SER A 76 -7.56 -19.96 17.65
CA SER A 76 -6.45 -19.03 17.91
C SER A 76 -6.54 -17.76 17.08
N ASN A 77 -7.09 -17.86 15.85
CA ASN A 77 -7.43 -16.73 14.98
C ASN A 77 -6.32 -15.69 14.79
N ARG A 78 -5.07 -16.15 14.71
CA ARG A 78 -3.89 -15.35 14.42
C ARG A 78 -2.94 -16.13 13.52
N ILE A 79 -2.24 -15.46 12.63
CA ILE A 79 -1.08 -16.01 11.92
C ILE A 79 0.15 -15.75 12.78
N GLU A 80 0.99 -16.77 12.99
CA GLU A 80 2.19 -16.66 13.81
C GLU A 80 3.40 -17.23 13.08
N SER A 81 4.56 -16.58 13.26
CA SER A 81 5.85 -17.17 12.88
C SER A 81 6.30 -18.22 13.91
N SER A 82 7.40 -18.92 13.63
CA SER A 82 7.88 -20.03 14.48
C SER A 82 8.16 -19.62 15.92
N HIS A 83 8.60 -18.38 16.16
CA HIS A 83 8.90 -17.86 17.49
C HIS A 83 8.23 -16.50 17.70
N ILE A 84 7.54 -16.34 18.84
CA ILE A 84 6.77 -15.13 19.17
C ILE A 84 7.11 -14.57 20.56
N GLY A 85 6.80 -13.29 20.76
CA GLY A 85 7.03 -12.57 22.01
C GLY A 85 8.50 -12.20 22.24
N ARG A 86 8.75 -11.45 23.31
CA ARG A 86 10.11 -10.95 23.67
C ARG A 86 11.10 -12.07 23.95
N ALA A 87 10.61 -13.20 24.47
CA ALA A 87 11.42 -14.37 24.79
C ALA A 87 11.63 -15.32 23.59
N GLY A 88 11.02 -15.04 22.43
CA GLY A 88 11.11 -15.91 21.26
C GLY A 88 10.57 -17.32 21.52
N SER A 89 9.40 -17.43 22.16
CA SER A 89 8.80 -18.72 22.48
C SER A 89 8.23 -19.39 21.23
N LEU A 90 8.40 -20.72 21.11
CA LEU A 90 7.82 -21.50 20.01
C LEU A 90 6.29 -21.30 19.96
N SER A 91 5.77 -20.98 18.77
CA SER A 91 4.34 -20.78 18.56
C SER A 91 3.60 -22.10 18.38
N ASP A 92 2.66 -22.37 19.26
CA ASP A 92 1.66 -23.44 19.10
C ASP A 92 0.88 -23.33 17.78
N GLN A 93 0.58 -22.10 17.36
CA GLN A 93 -0.22 -21.84 16.17
C GLN A 93 0.58 -22.13 14.90
N TRP A 94 1.88 -21.80 14.90
CA TRP A 94 2.81 -22.20 13.85
C TRP A 94 2.98 -23.73 13.78
N VAL A 95 3.10 -24.40 14.93
CA VAL A 95 3.15 -25.88 14.96
C VAL A 95 1.89 -26.48 14.33
N ARG A 96 0.71 -25.92 14.62
CA ARG A 96 -0.56 -26.35 14.01
C ARG A 96 -0.60 -26.10 12.51
N SER A 97 -0.07 -24.98 12.02
CA SER A 97 -0.02 -24.72 10.57
C SER A 97 0.91 -25.67 9.84
N GLU A 98 2.07 -25.98 10.43
CA GLU A 98 3.00 -26.98 9.87
C GLU A 98 2.37 -28.38 9.85
N GLN A 99 1.61 -28.74 10.89
CA GLN A 99 0.83 -29.98 10.90
C GLN A 99 -0.24 -29.98 9.80
N LEU A 100 -0.98 -28.88 9.64
CA LEU A 100 -2.01 -28.76 8.59
C LEU A 100 -1.39 -28.95 7.20
N LYS A 101 -0.26 -28.27 6.95
CA LYS A 101 0.53 -28.39 5.72
C LYS A 101 0.98 -29.82 5.46
N LYS A 102 1.33 -30.58 6.49
CA LYS A 102 1.81 -31.96 6.38
C LYS A 102 0.69 -32.97 6.13
N ILE A 103 -0.41 -32.88 6.87
CA ILE A 103 -1.41 -33.97 6.93
C ILE A 103 -2.63 -33.74 6.03
N ALA A 104 -2.96 -32.49 5.70
CA ALA A 104 -4.17 -32.22 4.92
C ALA A 104 -3.96 -32.58 3.44
N PRO A 105 -4.85 -33.37 2.81
CA PRO A 105 -4.81 -33.57 1.36
C PRO A 105 -5.01 -32.25 0.63
N THR A 106 -4.49 -32.18 -0.59
CA THR A 106 -4.58 -30.98 -1.43
C THR A 106 -6.02 -30.56 -1.69
N THR A 107 -6.93 -31.51 -1.93
CA THR A 107 -8.37 -31.24 -2.11
C THR A 107 -8.98 -30.53 -0.90
N ILE A 108 -8.57 -30.92 0.30
CA ILE A 108 -9.02 -30.29 1.55
C ILE A 108 -8.40 -28.93 1.74
N LEU A 109 -7.10 -28.77 1.46
CA LEU A 109 -6.48 -27.44 1.49
C LEU A 109 -7.18 -26.46 0.53
N ILE A 110 -7.54 -26.90 -0.69
CA ILE A 110 -8.31 -26.08 -1.64
C ILE A 110 -9.67 -25.69 -1.02
N SER A 111 -10.41 -26.63 -0.45
CA SER A 111 -11.69 -26.32 0.22
C SER A 111 -11.50 -25.33 1.37
N LEU A 112 -10.45 -25.51 2.18
CA LEU A 112 -10.15 -24.64 3.32
C LEU A 112 -9.78 -23.21 2.90
N THR A 113 -9.39 -22.96 1.65
CA THR A 113 -9.21 -21.59 1.16
C THR A 113 -10.51 -20.78 1.14
N ASN A 114 -11.68 -21.43 1.16
CA ASN A 114 -12.99 -20.76 1.30
C ASN A 114 -13.57 -20.84 2.72
N HIS A 115 -12.79 -21.29 3.71
CA HIS A 115 -13.29 -21.48 5.07
C HIS A 115 -13.75 -20.16 5.71
N LYS A 116 -14.81 -20.19 6.53
CA LYS A 116 -15.36 -18.99 7.21
C LYS A 116 -14.34 -18.20 8.02
N ASN A 117 -13.37 -18.89 8.63
CA ASN A 117 -12.28 -18.27 9.39
C ASN A 117 -11.12 -17.89 8.47
N ALA A 118 -10.76 -16.60 8.44
CA ALA A 118 -9.72 -16.04 7.57
C ALA A 118 -8.31 -16.60 7.80
N VAL A 119 -7.96 -16.92 9.05
CA VAL A 119 -6.65 -17.50 9.38
C VAL A 119 -6.53 -18.92 8.84
N VAL A 120 -7.61 -19.70 8.88
CA VAL A 120 -7.66 -21.01 8.21
C VAL A 120 -7.48 -20.85 6.69
N ARG A 121 -8.15 -19.88 6.06
CA ARG A 121 -7.96 -19.59 4.62
C ARG A 121 -6.49 -19.31 4.29
N CYS A 122 -5.85 -18.45 5.08
CA CYS A 122 -4.46 -18.03 4.90
C CYS A 122 -3.50 -19.21 5.05
N TYR A 123 -3.61 -20.02 6.10
CA TYR A 123 -2.73 -21.18 6.27
C TYR A 123 -2.98 -22.27 5.22
N ALA A 124 -4.21 -22.45 4.77
CA ALA A 124 -4.51 -23.37 3.68
C ALA A 124 -3.89 -22.91 2.35
N PHE A 125 -4.01 -21.62 2.04
CA PHE A 125 -3.38 -21.02 0.86
C PHE A 125 -1.86 -21.09 0.91
N GLN A 126 -1.24 -20.78 2.06
CA GLN A 126 0.20 -20.91 2.26
C GLN A 126 0.68 -22.37 2.11
N ALA A 127 -0.07 -23.34 2.65
CA ALA A 127 0.26 -24.75 2.48
C ALA A 127 0.18 -25.21 1.01
N LEU A 128 -0.76 -24.66 0.23
CA LEU A 128 -0.83 -24.90 -1.21
C LEU A 128 0.33 -24.23 -1.96
N ALA A 129 0.77 -23.05 -1.51
CA ALA A 129 1.92 -22.34 -2.07
C ALA A 129 3.19 -23.20 -1.94
N TYR A 130 3.46 -23.76 -0.75
CA TYR A 130 4.56 -24.70 -0.52
C TYR A 130 4.49 -25.98 -1.37
N ARG A 131 3.30 -26.35 -1.84
CA ARG A 131 3.11 -27.51 -2.72
C ARG A 131 3.21 -27.17 -4.21
N HIS A 132 3.50 -25.91 -4.55
CA HIS A 132 3.51 -25.40 -5.92
C HIS A 132 2.24 -25.77 -6.71
N HIS A 133 1.08 -25.75 -6.05
CA HIS A 133 -0.15 -26.27 -6.66
C HIS A 133 -0.62 -25.38 -7.83
N GLN A 134 -0.99 -25.98 -8.95
CA GLN A 134 -1.40 -25.24 -10.17
C GLN A 134 -2.63 -24.33 -10.00
N ALA A 135 -3.49 -24.59 -9.02
CA ALA A 135 -4.68 -23.77 -8.76
C ALA A 135 -4.38 -22.47 -7.98
N MET A 136 -3.12 -22.23 -7.57
CA MET A 136 -2.75 -21.09 -6.72
C MET A 136 -3.23 -19.76 -7.29
N PHE A 137 -2.94 -19.49 -8.56
CA PHE A 137 -3.35 -18.24 -9.19
C PHE A 137 -4.88 -18.10 -9.27
N THR A 138 -5.60 -19.17 -9.60
CA THR A 138 -7.07 -19.14 -9.65
C THR A 138 -7.68 -18.88 -8.27
N ILE A 139 -7.16 -19.52 -7.23
CA ILE A 139 -7.61 -19.29 -5.85
C ILE A 139 -7.33 -17.86 -5.40
N LEU A 140 -6.16 -17.32 -5.74
CA LEU A 140 -5.81 -15.92 -5.47
C LEU A 140 -6.83 -14.98 -6.11
N LEU A 141 -7.12 -15.14 -7.40
CA LEU A 141 -8.06 -14.27 -8.13
C LEU A 141 -9.45 -14.26 -7.48
N ASN A 142 -9.92 -15.40 -7.00
CA ASN A 142 -11.22 -15.52 -6.31
C ASN A 142 -11.27 -14.80 -4.95
N HIS A 143 -10.11 -14.49 -4.37
CA HIS A 143 -9.99 -13.89 -3.03
C HIS A 143 -9.52 -12.43 -3.05
N LEU A 144 -9.42 -11.79 -4.22
CA LEU A 144 -8.99 -10.39 -4.30
C LEU A 144 -9.98 -9.40 -3.65
N SER A 145 -11.24 -9.79 -3.46
CA SER A 145 -12.22 -9.00 -2.72
C SER A 145 -12.30 -9.36 -1.23
N ASP A 146 -11.47 -10.28 -0.73
CA ASP A 146 -11.49 -10.70 0.67
C ASP A 146 -10.77 -9.67 1.56
N THR A 147 -11.58 -8.79 2.15
CA THR A 147 -11.11 -7.72 3.02
C THR A 147 -11.10 -8.09 4.50
N THR A 148 -11.28 -9.36 4.85
CA THR A 148 -11.28 -9.79 6.26
C THR A 148 -9.93 -9.48 6.89
N LYS A 149 -9.95 -8.77 8.03
CA LYS A 149 -8.72 -8.45 8.77
C LYS A 149 -8.24 -9.66 9.54
N ILE A 150 -6.95 -9.96 9.42
CA ILE A 150 -6.24 -10.96 10.20
C ILE A 150 -5.15 -10.27 11.03
N ASN A 151 -4.88 -10.83 12.22
CA ASN A 151 -3.71 -10.47 13.01
C ASN A 151 -2.55 -11.38 12.64
N ILE A 152 -1.35 -10.81 12.57
CA ILE A 152 -0.10 -11.55 12.38
C ILE A 152 0.83 -11.19 13.53
N GLN A 153 1.51 -12.20 14.07
CA GLN A 153 2.58 -12.03 15.04
C GLN A 153 3.86 -12.66 14.49
N SER A 154 4.93 -11.88 14.40
CA SER A 154 6.27 -12.41 14.12
C SER A 154 7.25 -11.89 15.15
N GLY A 155 7.84 -12.78 15.96
CA GLY A 155 8.62 -12.36 17.13
C GLY A 155 7.80 -11.45 18.04
N CYS A 156 8.34 -10.28 18.39
CA CYS A 156 7.64 -9.26 19.17
C CYS A 156 6.75 -8.32 18.33
N LEU A 157 6.78 -8.42 17.01
CA LEU A 157 6.03 -7.53 16.11
C LEU A 157 4.64 -8.09 15.82
N GLY A 158 3.62 -7.30 16.11
CA GLY A 158 2.23 -7.56 15.75
C GLY A 158 1.75 -6.61 14.66
N MET A 159 1.05 -7.13 13.66
CA MET A 159 0.45 -6.31 12.60
C MET A 159 -0.92 -6.85 12.18
N GLN A 160 -1.67 -6.02 11.46
CA GLN A 160 -2.91 -6.42 10.80
C GLN A 160 -2.76 -6.31 9.30
N GLN A 161 -3.36 -7.25 8.56
CA GLN A 161 -3.54 -7.13 7.11
C GLN A 161 -4.86 -7.75 6.68
N ARG A 162 -5.28 -7.48 5.44
CA ARG A 162 -6.45 -8.14 4.83
C ARG A 162 -6.05 -9.52 4.30
N THR A 163 -6.99 -10.46 4.27
CA THR A 163 -6.74 -11.80 3.72
C THR A 163 -6.30 -11.76 2.25
N GLY A 164 -6.90 -10.93 1.41
CA GLY A 164 -6.45 -10.76 0.02
C GLY A 164 -5.01 -10.27 -0.09
N ASP A 165 -4.59 -9.34 0.77
CA ASP A 165 -3.19 -8.88 0.86
C ASP A 165 -2.24 -9.99 1.33
N PHE A 166 -2.64 -10.78 2.33
CA PHE A 166 -1.87 -11.97 2.76
C PHE A 166 -1.63 -12.93 1.59
N PHE A 167 -2.68 -13.21 0.80
CA PHE A 167 -2.59 -14.14 -0.33
C PHE A 167 -1.62 -13.59 -1.39
N ILE A 168 -1.71 -12.30 -1.74
CA ILE A 168 -0.79 -11.66 -2.67
C ILE A 168 0.65 -11.76 -2.14
N HIS A 169 0.89 -11.36 -0.89
CA HIS A 169 2.22 -11.40 -0.29
C HIS A 169 2.83 -12.82 -0.28
N THR A 170 2.02 -13.86 -0.11
CA THR A 170 2.49 -15.25 -0.11
C THR A 170 3.10 -15.69 -1.45
N VAL A 171 2.65 -15.13 -2.58
CA VAL A 171 3.06 -15.59 -3.92
C VAL A 171 3.86 -14.56 -4.72
N VAL A 172 4.06 -13.36 -4.16
CA VAL A 172 4.89 -12.30 -4.74
C VAL A 172 6.30 -12.30 -4.11
N GLN A 173 6.47 -12.91 -2.94
CA GLN A 173 7.80 -13.08 -2.34
C GLN A 173 8.61 -14.09 -3.16
N ASP A 174 9.87 -13.76 -3.43
CA ASP A 174 10.82 -14.66 -4.09
C ASP A 174 11.36 -15.69 -3.08
N ASP A 175 10.48 -16.58 -2.62
CA ASP A 175 10.82 -17.73 -1.81
C ASP A 175 10.88 -18.97 -2.71
N LYS A 176 12.07 -19.55 -2.84
CA LYS A 176 12.31 -20.71 -3.70
C LYS A 176 11.53 -21.95 -3.28
N ASP A 177 11.09 -22.02 -2.02
CA ASP A 177 10.33 -23.13 -1.47
C ASP A 177 8.81 -22.93 -1.64
N MET A 178 8.37 -21.81 -2.22
CA MET A 178 6.96 -21.50 -2.46
C MET A 178 6.65 -21.25 -3.94
N TYR A 179 5.37 -21.39 -4.27
CA TYR A 179 4.83 -20.92 -5.53
C TYR A 179 5.01 -19.39 -5.65
N THR A 180 5.75 -18.99 -6.69
CA THR A 180 5.90 -17.58 -7.09
C THR A 180 5.15 -17.36 -8.39
N LEU A 181 4.45 -16.22 -8.50
CA LEU A 181 3.73 -15.86 -9.71
C LEU A 181 4.68 -15.76 -10.92
N THR A 182 4.24 -16.28 -12.05
CA THR A 182 4.92 -16.04 -13.34
C THR A 182 4.77 -14.57 -13.76
N THR A 183 5.63 -14.11 -14.67
CA THR A 183 5.52 -12.75 -15.24
C THR A 183 4.12 -12.44 -15.81
N LYS A 184 3.48 -13.43 -16.43
CA LYS A 184 2.13 -13.28 -16.99
C LYS A 184 1.07 -13.14 -15.89
N GLU A 185 1.18 -13.92 -14.82
CA GLU A 185 0.24 -13.87 -13.69
C GLU A 185 0.41 -12.57 -12.90
N HIS A 186 1.65 -12.12 -12.67
CA HIS A 186 1.93 -10.79 -12.13
C HIS A 186 1.28 -9.68 -12.95
N ALA A 187 1.49 -9.67 -14.27
CA ALA A 187 0.89 -8.65 -15.14
C ALA A 187 -0.66 -8.68 -15.10
N THR A 188 -1.24 -9.88 -14.97
CA THR A 188 -2.69 -10.05 -14.85
C THR A 188 -3.20 -9.53 -13.51
N LEU A 189 -2.53 -9.87 -12.40
CA LEU A 189 -2.85 -9.38 -11.06
C LEU A 189 -2.75 -7.86 -10.99
N ASP A 190 -1.66 -7.27 -11.49
CA ASP A 190 -1.46 -5.82 -11.53
C ASP A 190 -2.59 -5.12 -12.30
N SER A 191 -2.97 -5.68 -13.45
CA SER A 191 -4.09 -5.14 -14.23
C SER A 191 -5.39 -5.17 -13.43
N ILE A 192 -5.70 -6.28 -12.77
CA ILE A 192 -6.92 -6.39 -11.96
C ILE A 192 -6.89 -5.39 -10.80
N LEU A 193 -5.79 -5.33 -10.05
CA LEU A 193 -5.62 -4.40 -8.93
C LEU A 193 -5.73 -2.94 -9.37
N LEU A 194 -5.21 -2.59 -10.55
CA LEU A 194 -5.28 -1.23 -11.06
C LEU A 194 -6.67 -0.87 -11.58
N TYR A 195 -7.39 -1.77 -12.25
CA TYR A 195 -8.61 -1.44 -13.01
C TYR A 195 -9.92 -1.78 -12.30
N ASP A 196 -9.95 -2.77 -11.41
CA ASP A 196 -11.17 -3.10 -10.66
C ASP A 196 -11.32 -2.22 -9.42
N ASP A 197 -12.21 -1.22 -9.51
CA ASP A 197 -12.51 -0.29 -8.42
C ASP A 197 -13.13 -0.96 -7.18
N LYS A 198 -13.65 -2.19 -7.28
CA LYS A 198 -14.23 -2.92 -6.14
C LYS A 198 -13.17 -3.53 -5.25
N ILE A 199 -11.97 -3.77 -5.79
CA ILE A 199 -10.86 -4.31 -5.02
C ILE A 199 -10.24 -3.20 -4.20
N ILE A 200 -10.19 -3.40 -2.88
CA ILE A 200 -9.68 -2.47 -1.88
C ILE A 200 -8.62 -3.15 -1.01
N LEU A 201 -7.51 -3.51 -1.66
CA LEU A 201 -6.34 -4.13 -1.06
C LEU A 201 -5.17 -3.15 -1.04
N ASP A 202 -4.34 -3.25 0.00
CA ASP A 202 -3.16 -2.40 0.18
C ASP A 202 -2.08 -2.71 -0.88
N SER A 203 -2.12 -3.90 -1.48
CA SER A 203 -1.27 -4.30 -2.59
C SER A 203 -1.36 -3.36 -3.80
N ARG A 204 -2.51 -2.68 -4.01
CA ARG A 204 -2.63 -1.62 -5.03
C ARG A 204 -1.68 -0.46 -4.74
N TYR A 205 -1.59 -0.05 -3.46
CA TYR A 205 -0.68 1.01 -3.02
C TYR A 205 0.76 0.63 -3.37
N ALA A 206 1.18 -0.59 -3.04
CA ALA A 206 2.55 -1.07 -3.29
C ALA A 206 2.91 -1.04 -4.78
N ILE A 207 1.99 -1.44 -5.66
CA ILE A 207 2.17 -1.38 -7.12
C ILE A 207 2.35 0.06 -7.58
N LEU A 208 1.41 0.95 -7.23
CA LEU A 208 1.45 2.35 -7.66
C LEU A 208 2.71 3.05 -7.13
N TRP A 209 3.12 2.76 -5.90
CA TRP A 209 4.31 3.34 -5.28
C TRP A 209 5.59 2.95 -6.01
N LYS A 210 5.76 1.66 -6.34
CA LYS A 210 6.99 1.13 -6.96
C LYS A 210 7.02 1.25 -8.48
N MET A 211 5.88 1.49 -9.12
CA MET A 211 5.76 1.52 -10.57
C MET A 211 6.59 2.65 -11.19
N ASN A 212 7.30 2.30 -12.28
CA ASN A 212 7.91 3.25 -13.19
C ASN A 212 6.86 3.79 -14.18
N PRO A 213 7.02 5.01 -14.71
CA PRO A 213 6.10 5.57 -15.70
C PRO A 213 5.96 4.67 -16.94
N ILE A 214 4.74 4.16 -17.19
CA ILE A 214 4.42 3.39 -18.39
C ILE A 214 3.21 4.03 -19.06
N ALA A 215 3.41 4.55 -20.28
CA ALA A 215 2.41 5.35 -21.01
C ALA A 215 1.00 4.75 -21.02
N LYS A 216 0.85 3.43 -21.18
CA LYS A 216 -0.45 2.74 -21.18
C LYS A 216 -1.26 2.91 -19.89
N TYR A 217 -0.60 3.07 -18.73
CA TYR A 217 -1.27 3.18 -17.43
C TYR A 217 -1.56 4.62 -17.03
N TYR A 218 -0.99 5.61 -17.71
CA TYR A 218 -1.17 7.02 -17.40
C TYR A 218 -2.65 7.45 -17.25
N PRO A 219 -3.58 7.14 -18.18
CA PRO A 219 -4.97 7.54 -18.04
C PRO A 219 -5.62 6.97 -16.77
N ARG A 220 -5.31 5.72 -16.43
CA ARG A 220 -5.86 5.04 -15.26
C ARG A 220 -5.28 5.59 -13.96
N ILE A 221 -3.97 5.81 -13.89
CA ILE A 221 -3.30 6.41 -12.73
C ILE A 221 -3.85 7.81 -12.48
N ARG A 222 -3.98 8.63 -13.53
CA ARG A 222 -4.57 9.96 -13.42
C ARG A 222 -6.02 9.93 -12.95
N TYR A 223 -6.82 8.97 -13.44
CA TYR A 223 -8.19 8.76 -12.96
C TYR A 223 -8.22 8.45 -11.46
N LEU A 224 -7.37 7.54 -10.99
CA LEU A 224 -7.27 7.17 -9.57
C LEU A 224 -6.87 8.36 -8.69
N ALA A 225 -5.87 9.15 -9.11
CA ALA A 225 -5.47 10.35 -8.38
C ALA A 225 -6.59 11.40 -8.36
N HIS A 226 -7.23 11.67 -9.51
CA HIS A 226 -8.20 12.74 -9.63
C HIS A 226 -9.54 12.43 -8.94
N TYR A 227 -10.14 11.29 -9.28
CA TYR A 227 -11.51 10.93 -8.89
C TYR A 227 -11.58 10.10 -7.62
N ARG A 228 -10.57 9.25 -7.35
CA ARG A 228 -10.51 8.42 -6.14
C ARG A 228 -9.67 9.03 -5.02
N LYS A 229 -9.02 10.18 -5.27
CA LYS A 229 -8.09 10.83 -4.34
C LYS A 229 -7.02 9.86 -3.81
N ASN A 230 -6.62 8.90 -4.65
CA ASN A 230 -5.65 7.89 -4.24
C ASN A 230 -4.24 8.49 -4.21
N THR A 231 -3.62 8.51 -3.03
CA THR A 231 -2.32 9.15 -2.80
C THR A 231 -1.14 8.38 -3.42
N ALA A 232 -1.18 7.05 -3.45
CA ALA A 232 -0.21 6.27 -4.21
C ALA A 232 -0.28 6.55 -5.72
N ALA A 233 -1.49 6.74 -6.25
CA ALA A 233 -1.68 7.13 -7.65
C ALA A 233 -1.17 8.54 -7.92
N LEU A 234 -1.28 9.46 -6.95
CA LEU A 234 -0.68 10.79 -7.04
C LEU A 234 0.85 10.70 -7.16
N PHE A 235 1.49 9.90 -6.32
CA PHE A 235 2.93 9.65 -6.40
C PHE A 235 3.33 9.05 -7.76
N ALA A 236 2.62 8.00 -8.21
CA ALA A 236 2.84 7.40 -9.51
C ALA A 236 2.63 8.38 -10.68
N LEU A 237 1.63 9.26 -10.57
CA LEU A 237 1.33 10.28 -11.57
C LEU A 237 2.47 11.30 -11.69
N ALA A 238 3.04 11.73 -10.57
CA ALA A 238 4.11 12.72 -10.55
C ALA A 238 5.36 12.23 -11.29
N LYS A 239 5.68 10.94 -11.23
CA LYS A 239 6.81 10.37 -11.99
C LYS A 239 6.70 10.56 -13.52
N TYR A 240 5.51 10.83 -14.07
CA TYR A 240 5.36 11.17 -15.50
C TYR A 240 5.78 12.62 -15.83
N GLN A 241 5.88 13.48 -14.82
CA GLN A 241 6.32 14.88 -14.92
C GLN A 241 5.57 15.71 -15.98
N LYS A 242 4.28 15.41 -16.19
CA LYS A 242 3.47 16.15 -17.16
C LYS A 242 3.00 17.46 -16.58
N GLN A 243 3.33 18.54 -17.28
CA GLN A 243 2.96 19.92 -16.96
C GLN A 243 1.44 20.11 -16.80
N THR A 244 0.63 19.31 -17.51
CA THR A 244 -0.85 19.31 -17.39
C THR A 244 -1.37 18.81 -16.06
N ASP A 245 -0.56 18.08 -15.29
CA ASP A 245 -0.98 17.48 -14.01
C ASP A 245 -0.63 18.37 -12.79
N LYS A 246 0.07 19.49 -13.00
CA LYS A 246 0.48 20.39 -11.90
C LYS A 246 -0.68 20.87 -11.05
N LYS A 247 -1.78 21.29 -11.68
CA LYS A 247 -3.00 21.73 -10.96
C LYS A 247 -3.60 20.60 -10.13
N LEU A 248 -3.57 19.36 -10.62
CA LEU A 248 -4.06 18.20 -9.89
C LEU A 248 -3.15 17.90 -8.70
N ILE A 249 -1.84 17.85 -8.89
CA ILE A 249 -0.88 17.61 -7.81
C ILE A 249 -1.00 18.68 -6.73
N ALA A 250 -1.04 19.96 -7.14
CA ALA A 250 -1.20 21.09 -6.23
C ALA A 250 -2.48 21.01 -5.37
N SER A 251 -3.54 20.39 -5.89
CA SER A 251 -4.82 20.28 -5.17
C SER A 251 -4.74 19.45 -3.88
N PHE A 252 -3.77 18.54 -3.76
CA PHE A 252 -3.55 17.72 -2.55
C PHE A 252 -2.89 18.50 -1.41
N PHE A 253 -2.36 19.70 -1.66
CA PHE A 253 -1.88 20.57 -0.58
C PHE A 253 -3.02 21.28 0.19
N ASN A 254 -4.25 21.22 -0.32
CA ASN A 254 -5.41 21.87 0.30
C ASN A 254 -5.95 21.11 1.52
N ASP A 255 -5.64 19.81 1.63
CA ASP A 255 -6.06 18.95 2.72
C ASP A 255 -4.84 18.58 3.58
N PRO A 256 -4.80 18.95 4.88
CA PRO A 256 -3.69 18.62 5.78
C PRO A 256 -3.32 17.14 5.79
N ASP A 257 -4.29 16.24 5.63
CA ASP A 257 -4.07 14.80 5.70
C ASP A 257 -3.34 14.27 4.46
N THR A 258 -3.36 15.00 3.35
CA THR A 258 -2.68 14.60 2.09
C THR A 258 -1.47 15.45 1.74
N GLN A 259 -1.09 16.40 2.59
CA GLN A 259 0.08 17.26 2.33
C GLN A 259 1.39 16.47 2.26
N ALA A 260 1.56 15.45 3.11
CA ALA A 260 2.73 14.59 3.07
C ALA A 260 2.84 13.84 1.73
N ASP A 261 1.72 13.28 1.23
CA ASP A 261 1.68 12.62 -0.08
C ASP A 261 1.96 13.59 -1.22
N ALA A 262 1.45 14.82 -1.14
CA ALA A 262 1.74 15.87 -2.11
C ALA A 262 3.23 16.23 -2.14
N LEU A 263 3.90 16.26 -0.98
CA LEU A 263 5.35 16.46 -0.91
C LEU A 263 6.11 15.31 -1.56
N TYR A 264 5.73 14.06 -1.31
CA TYR A 264 6.32 12.91 -2.01
C TYR A 264 6.15 13.01 -3.53
N ALA A 265 4.97 13.44 -4.00
CA ALA A 265 4.73 13.66 -5.42
C ALA A 265 5.60 14.78 -6.00
N VAL A 266 5.70 15.93 -5.33
CA VAL A 266 6.56 17.04 -5.76
C VAL A 266 8.04 16.67 -5.72
N ARG A 267 8.46 15.75 -4.84
CA ARG A 267 9.84 15.26 -4.85
C ARG A 267 10.19 14.54 -6.17
N GLU A 268 9.24 13.81 -6.75
CA GLU A 268 9.42 13.11 -8.05
C GLU A 268 9.23 14.05 -9.26
N PHE A 269 8.54 15.17 -9.06
CA PHE A 269 8.29 16.19 -10.09
C PHE A 269 8.50 17.60 -9.52
N PRO A 270 9.76 18.01 -9.27
CA PRO A 270 10.05 19.36 -8.84
C PRO A 270 9.73 20.34 -9.98
N ASP A 271 8.93 21.36 -9.68
CA ASP A 271 8.56 22.41 -10.62
C ASP A 271 8.32 23.71 -9.83
N PRO A 272 8.80 24.89 -10.28
CA PRO A 272 8.67 26.14 -9.54
C PRO A 272 7.25 26.48 -9.09
N ASP A 273 6.23 26.04 -9.82
CA ASP A 273 4.82 26.26 -9.48
C ASP A 273 4.43 25.62 -8.12
N PHE A 274 5.16 24.59 -7.68
CA PHE A 274 4.90 23.91 -6.41
C PHE A 274 5.55 24.59 -5.20
N TYR A 275 6.57 25.42 -5.41
CA TYR A 275 7.37 26.00 -4.31
C TYR A 275 6.54 26.74 -3.25
N PRO A 276 5.55 27.59 -3.62
CA PRO A 276 4.73 28.29 -2.63
C PRO A 276 3.95 27.32 -1.70
N TYR A 277 3.53 26.17 -2.22
CA TYR A 277 2.82 25.15 -1.45
C TYR A 277 3.75 24.44 -0.48
N VAL A 278 4.93 24.03 -0.94
CA VAL A 278 5.97 23.38 -0.11
C VAL A 278 6.37 24.30 1.04
N LYS A 279 6.67 25.58 0.73
CA LYS A 279 7.00 26.59 1.73
C LYS A 279 5.88 26.77 2.74
N LYS A 280 4.62 26.84 2.28
CA LYS A 280 3.46 26.95 3.18
C LYS A 280 3.37 25.77 4.15
N VAL A 281 3.54 24.53 3.67
CA VAL A 281 3.53 23.34 4.55
C VAL A 281 4.66 23.43 5.57
N PHE A 282 5.87 23.76 5.14
CA PHE A 282 7.00 23.92 6.06
C PHE A 282 6.71 24.97 7.15
N GLU A 283 6.15 26.12 6.80
CA GLU A 283 5.84 27.17 7.78
C GLU A 283 4.68 26.81 8.72
N GLN A 284 3.76 25.94 8.31
CA GLN A 284 2.74 25.38 9.18
C GLN A 284 3.39 24.45 10.21
N GLU A 285 4.12 23.46 9.72
CA GLU A 285 4.85 22.48 10.53
C GLU A 285 5.87 23.12 11.48
N TRP A 286 6.49 24.22 11.06
CA TRP A 286 7.45 24.94 11.88
C TRP A 286 6.82 25.52 13.16
N LYS A 287 5.54 25.95 13.08
CA LYS A 287 4.80 26.56 14.19
C LYS A 287 4.21 25.53 15.15
N GLU A 288 4.08 24.29 14.70
CA GLU A 288 3.49 23.22 15.51
C GLU A 288 4.38 22.84 16.69
N LYS A 289 3.72 22.48 17.80
CA LYS A 289 4.38 22.02 19.03
C LYS A 289 4.66 20.52 18.99
N LEU A 290 3.83 19.77 18.28
CA LEU A 290 4.00 18.33 18.09
C LEU A 290 4.82 18.09 16.83
N TYR A 291 5.69 17.09 16.89
CA TYR A 291 6.66 16.81 15.83
C TYR A 291 6.11 15.77 14.86
N ASP A 292 5.86 16.18 13.62
CA ASP A 292 5.65 15.25 12.50
C ASP A 292 6.99 15.01 11.79
N TYR A 293 7.75 14.07 12.34
CA TYR A 293 9.07 13.69 11.84
C TYR A 293 9.07 13.32 10.35
N SER A 294 8.03 12.61 9.91
CA SER A 294 7.92 12.17 8.52
C SER A 294 7.71 13.34 7.58
N LYS A 295 6.84 14.30 7.96
CA LYS A 295 6.56 15.48 7.14
C LYS A 295 7.74 16.46 7.12
N TRP A 296 8.44 16.64 8.24
CA TRP A 296 9.68 17.43 8.27
C TRP A 296 10.75 16.84 7.35
N ARG A 297 10.99 15.54 7.45
CA ARG A 297 11.98 14.83 6.63
C ARG A 297 11.73 15.04 5.15
N ILE A 298 10.49 14.81 4.67
CA ILE A 298 10.16 14.98 3.25
C ILE A 298 10.15 16.46 2.82
N CYS A 299 9.72 17.39 3.68
CA CYS A 299 9.78 18.83 3.40
C CYS A 299 11.21 19.30 3.08
N TYR A 300 12.20 18.94 3.88
CA TYR A 300 13.60 19.33 3.61
C TYR A 300 14.09 18.76 2.27
N GLN A 301 13.80 17.48 1.99
CA GLN A 301 14.16 16.85 0.72
C GLN A 301 13.54 17.58 -0.48
N VAL A 302 12.27 17.98 -0.38
CA VAL A 302 11.61 18.73 -1.45
C VAL A 302 12.20 20.14 -1.57
N LEU A 303 12.39 20.86 -0.45
CA LEU A 303 12.97 22.22 -0.45
C LEU A 303 14.37 22.26 -1.06
N ALA A 304 15.20 21.24 -0.81
CA ALA A 304 16.55 21.15 -1.37
C ALA A 304 16.57 21.07 -2.92
N GLN A 305 15.45 20.74 -3.56
CA GLN A 305 15.32 20.78 -5.02
C GLN A 305 14.99 22.19 -5.55
N TYR A 306 14.84 23.20 -4.67
CA TYR A 306 14.60 24.60 -5.00
C TYR A 306 15.72 25.50 -4.45
N PRO A 307 16.89 25.53 -5.10
CA PRO A 307 18.03 26.36 -4.68
C PRO A 307 17.77 27.83 -4.97
N ASN A 308 17.18 28.52 -3.98
CA ASN A 308 16.93 29.95 -3.99
C ASN A 308 17.17 30.55 -2.60
N ASP A 309 17.18 31.89 -2.53
CA ASP A 309 17.47 32.62 -1.30
C ASP A 309 16.45 32.31 -0.18
N GLU A 310 15.17 32.14 -0.52
CA GLU A 310 14.13 31.83 0.47
C GLU A 310 14.34 30.45 1.11
N THR A 311 14.70 29.44 0.32
CA THR A 311 15.06 28.11 0.83
C THR A 311 16.30 28.19 1.70
N MET A 312 17.29 28.98 1.28
CA MET A 312 18.50 29.18 2.06
C MET A 312 18.21 29.82 3.43
N GLU A 313 17.30 30.79 3.51
CA GLU A 313 16.87 31.36 4.80
C GLU A 313 16.11 30.36 5.67
N ILE A 314 15.29 29.50 5.08
CA ILE A 314 14.68 28.38 5.80
C ILE A 314 15.75 27.47 6.41
N PHE A 315 16.75 27.07 5.64
CA PHE A 315 17.83 26.19 6.13
C PHE A 315 18.70 26.87 7.20
N LYS A 316 19.00 28.16 7.04
CA LYS A 316 19.69 28.94 8.07
C LYS A 316 18.88 29.02 9.37
N ARG A 317 17.56 29.17 9.28
CA ARG A 317 16.67 29.20 10.45
C ARG A 317 16.76 27.91 11.28
N THR A 318 16.93 26.76 10.61
CA THR A 318 17.16 25.47 11.27
C THR A 318 18.41 25.48 12.15
N LEU A 319 19.49 26.10 11.68
CA LEU A 319 20.74 26.20 12.44
C LEU A 319 20.65 27.09 13.70
N LEU A 320 19.58 27.86 13.84
CA LEU A 320 19.35 28.79 14.96
C LEU A 320 18.43 28.21 16.04
N VAL A 321 17.95 26.98 15.87
CA VAL A 321 17.11 26.30 16.87
C VAL A 321 17.91 26.10 18.16
N LYS A 322 17.34 26.54 19.28
CA LYS A 322 17.98 26.46 20.60
C LYS A 322 17.71 25.14 21.34
N ASP A 323 16.57 24.53 21.06
CA ASP A 323 16.21 23.23 21.62
C ASP A 323 17.10 22.16 20.99
N GLU A 324 17.94 21.52 21.79
CA GLU A 324 18.97 20.58 21.31
C GLU A 324 18.35 19.41 20.54
N PHE A 325 17.30 18.79 21.11
CA PHE A 325 16.61 17.67 20.47
C PHE A 325 16.01 18.05 19.10
N ARG A 326 15.31 19.19 19.03
CA ARG A 326 14.74 19.70 17.77
C ARG A 326 15.83 20.12 16.79
N TYR A 327 16.91 20.73 17.26
CA TYR A 327 18.06 21.09 16.43
C TYR A 327 18.65 19.85 15.78
N GLU A 328 18.98 18.82 16.56
CA GLU A 328 19.57 17.58 16.07
C GLU A 328 18.65 16.90 15.04
N THR A 329 17.37 16.72 15.39
CA THR A 329 16.37 16.10 14.51
C THR A 329 16.26 16.83 13.17
N LEU A 330 16.09 18.16 13.19
CA LEU A 330 15.91 18.93 11.96
C LEU A 330 17.20 19.02 11.14
N CYS A 331 18.35 19.16 11.80
CA CYS A 331 19.65 19.19 11.12
C CYS A 331 20.00 17.84 10.51
N GLN A 332 19.59 16.72 11.12
CA GLN A 332 19.71 15.39 10.53
C GLN A 332 18.94 15.32 9.20
N TYR A 333 17.67 15.70 9.20
CA TYR A 333 16.85 15.70 7.98
C TYR A 333 17.34 16.69 6.92
N LEU A 334 17.78 17.87 7.34
CA LEU A 334 18.37 18.86 6.45
C LEU A 334 19.66 18.32 5.82
N LEU A 335 20.53 17.67 6.61
CA LEU A 335 21.78 17.10 6.12
C LEU A 335 21.54 15.97 5.11
N VAL A 336 20.56 15.09 5.37
CA VAL A 336 20.11 14.11 4.37
C VAL A 336 19.68 14.81 3.09
N ALA A 337 18.83 15.84 3.19
CA ALA A 337 18.27 16.52 2.03
C ALA A 337 19.34 17.17 1.14
N ILE A 338 20.27 17.93 1.73
CA ILE A 338 21.33 18.60 0.97
C ILE A 338 22.35 17.61 0.38
N LYS A 339 22.54 16.44 1.00
CA LYS A 339 23.40 15.39 0.45
C LYS A 339 22.71 14.58 -0.65
N LYS A 340 21.41 14.30 -0.54
CA LYS A 340 20.62 13.66 -1.60
C LYS A 340 20.42 14.57 -2.81
N TYR A 341 20.28 15.88 -2.58
CA TYR A 341 20.08 16.90 -3.61
C TYR A 341 21.17 17.98 -3.52
N PRO A 342 22.42 17.67 -3.91
CA PRO A 342 23.55 18.56 -3.73
C PRO A 342 23.41 19.83 -4.58
N ASN A 343 23.69 20.98 -3.95
CA ASN A 343 23.76 22.27 -4.62
C ASN A 343 24.82 23.16 -3.96
N GLU A 344 25.54 23.95 -4.77
CA GLU A 344 26.59 24.87 -4.29
C GLU A 344 26.08 25.87 -3.25
N LEU A 345 24.81 26.32 -3.36
CA LEU A 345 24.19 27.24 -2.42
C LEU A 345 24.16 26.70 -0.98
N TYR A 346 24.12 25.38 -0.81
CA TYR A 346 23.95 24.72 0.48
C TYR A 346 25.27 24.31 1.16
N LYS A 347 26.43 24.39 0.49
CA LYS A 347 27.74 24.06 1.09
C LYS A 347 28.02 24.80 2.42
N PRO A 348 27.71 26.10 2.55
CA PRO A 348 27.89 26.80 3.83
C PRO A 348 27.00 26.26 4.95
N ILE A 349 25.85 25.66 4.64
CA ILE A 349 24.96 25.04 5.62
C ILE A 349 25.54 23.69 6.05
N GLU A 350 25.96 22.86 5.09
CA GLU A 350 26.53 21.53 5.37
C GLU A 350 27.68 21.59 6.37
N THR A 351 28.63 22.51 6.15
CA THR A 351 29.79 22.71 7.03
C THR A 351 29.48 23.24 8.43
N ARG A 352 28.27 23.76 8.64
CA ARG A 352 27.82 24.33 9.92
C ARG A 352 26.96 23.39 10.75
N ILE A 353 26.42 22.34 10.15
CA ILE A 353 25.65 21.33 10.87
C ILE A 353 26.60 20.55 11.78
N LYS A 354 26.24 20.47 13.07
CA LYS A 354 26.99 19.69 14.06
C LYS A 354 26.06 18.65 14.64
N LEU A 355 26.31 17.38 14.30
CA LEU A 355 25.55 16.25 14.83
C LEU A 355 26.52 15.28 15.52
N PRO A 356 26.07 14.56 16.55
CA PRO A 356 26.83 13.44 17.11
C PRO A 356 27.06 12.33 16.09
N ASP A 357 28.13 11.55 16.27
CA ASP A 357 28.59 10.54 15.30
C ASP A 357 27.51 9.51 14.94
N TYR A 358 26.68 9.12 15.91
CA TYR A 358 25.60 8.15 15.66
C TYR A 358 24.54 8.69 14.68
N GLN A 359 24.18 9.98 14.76
CA GLN A 359 23.28 10.60 13.79
C GLN A 359 23.94 10.78 12.43
N LEU A 360 25.26 11.07 12.39
CA LEU A 360 25.99 11.09 11.13
C LEU A 360 26.00 9.72 10.44
N GLN A 361 26.09 8.64 11.22
CA GLN A 361 25.94 7.28 10.71
C GLN A 361 24.54 7.06 10.13
N GLU A 362 23.48 7.40 10.87
CA GLU A 362 22.09 7.29 10.39
C GLU A 362 21.86 8.10 9.09
N VAL A 363 22.42 9.31 8.98
CA VAL A 363 22.38 10.12 7.75
C VAL A 363 23.01 9.37 6.58
N ASN A 364 24.18 8.77 6.78
CA ASN A 364 24.88 8.04 5.72
C ASN A 364 24.13 6.76 5.32
N GLU A 365 23.55 6.04 6.27
CA GLU A 365 22.70 4.87 6.01
C GLU A 365 21.46 5.26 5.19
N GLU A 366 20.81 6.37 5.53
CA GLU A 366 19.63 6.85 4.82
C GLU A 366 19.96 7.34 3.40
N ILE A 367 21.13 7.93 3.19
CA ILE A 367 21.60 8.32 1.85
C ILE A 367 21.90 7.08 1.01
N ALA A 368 22.46 6.03 1.61
CA ALA A 368 22.77 4.78 0.94
C ALA A 368 21.51 3.94 0.62
N SER A 369 20.44 4.06 1.40
CA SER A 369 19.14 3.46 1.05
C SER A 369 18.51 4.22 -0.12
N GLU A 370 18.28 3.52 -1.24
CA GLU A 370 17.58 4.08 -2.41
C GLU A 370 16.10 4.42 -2.15
N PHE A 371 15.56 4.16 -0.95
CA PHE A 371 14.20 4.51 -0.55
C PHE A 371 14.11 4.86 0.93
#